data_AF-A0A3P8C7T8-F1
#
_entry.id   AF-A0A3P8C7T8-F1
#
_cell.length_a   1.000
_cell.length_b   1.000
_cell.length_c   1.000
_cell.angle_alpha   90.00
_cell.angle_beta   90.00
_cell.angle_gamma   90.00
#
_symmetry.space_group_name_H-M   'P 1'
#
loop_
_entity.id
_entity.type
_entity.pdbx_description
1 polymer ?
#
loop_
_entity_poly.entity_id
_entity_poly.type
_entity_poly.pdbx_seq_one_letter_code
_entity_poly.pdbx_strand_id
1 'polypeptide(L)'
;METPADSSNYSINMYRACLFTANIARKSLLSESSANQPAEDNYLSVIKLVATNLLSNGKINDGIGLLCLIGLQVDACRYLESFDRWDRSVWLAKCTLSIEEHDKVMRRWASYLASSQVNRKDLAILIYVYLEDHSNVLKLLFNLKQYQLAARYLEACRELSLLNTTKETESFYESIFLEFGSFLIKLGHHEAAMYYCNLAGKIADSLKEEIDFLLS
;
A
#
# COMPACT_ATOMS: atom_id res chain seq x y z
N MET A 1 -20.23 -33.09 -25.17
CA MET A 1 -18.82 -33.38 -25.54
C MET A 1 -17.95 -32.45 -24.72
N GLU A 2 -17.38 -32.98 -23.63
CA GLU A 2 -16.45 -32.21 -22.80
C GLU A 2 -15.13 -32.10 -23.56
N THR A 3 -14.69 -30.87 -23.84
CA THR A 3 -13.39 -30.61 -24.44
C THR A 3 -12.29 -31.01 -23.45
N PRO A 4 -11.29 -31.82 -23.84
CA PRO A 4 -10.21 -32.23 -22.96
C PRO A 4 -9.42 -31.00 -22.47
N ALA A 5 -9.04 -31.03 -21.18
CA ALA A 5 -8.43 -29.92 -20.43
C ALA A 5 -7.10 -29.40 -21.00
N ASP A 6 -6.46 -30.17 -21.89
CA ASP A 6 -5.17 -29.85 -22.52
C ASP A 6 -5.30 -29.31 -23.96
N SER A 7 -6.53 -29.13 -24.47
CA SER A 7 -6.70 -28.51 -25.78
C SER A 7 -6.54 -26.99 -25.68
N SER A 8 -5.82 -26.37 -26.61
CA SER A 8 -5.79 -24.90 -26.81
C SER A 8 -7.18 -24.29 -26.92
N ASN A 9 -8.19 -25.11 -27.23
CA ASN A 9 -9.58 -24.71 -27.35
C ASN A 9 -10.33 -24.69 -26.00
N TYR A 10 -9.81 -25.32 -24.95
CA TYR A 10 -10.45 -25.33 -23.63
C TYR A 10 -10.40 -23.94 -22.98
N SER A 11 -9.22 -23.33 -22.93
CA SER A 11 -9.05 -21.98 -22.38
C SER A 11 -9.86 -20.94 -23.16
N ILE A 12 -9.84 -20.98 -24.49
CA ILE A 12 -10.61 -20.02 -25.31
C ILE A 12 -12.12 -20.22 -25.18
N ASN A 13 -12.60 -21.46 -25.05
CA ASN A 13 -14.03 -21.73 -24.83
C ASN A 13 -14.45 -21.32 -23.42
N MET A 14 -13.60 -21.51 -22.42
CA MET A 14 -13.81 -21.02 -21.05
C MET A 14 -13.89 -19.49 -21.03
N TYR A 15 -12.97 -18.79 -21.69
CA TYR A 15 -13.02 -17.33 -21.80
C TYR A 15 -14.24 -16.83 -22.58
N ARG A 16 -14.62 -17.50 -23.67
CA ARG A 16 -15.84 -17.19 -24.43
C ARG A 16 -17.09 -17.35 -23.59
N ALA A 17 -17.19 -18.44 -22.82
CA ALA A 17 -18.30 -18.66 -21.91
C ALA A 17 -18.35 -17.55 -20.85
N CYS A 18 -17.22 -17.21 -20.23
CA CYS A 18 -17.17 -16.15 -19.22
C CYS A 18 -17.50 -14.76 -19.79
N LEU A 19 -17.00 -14.44 -20.98
CA LEU A 19 -17.28 -13.17 -21.66
C LEU A 19 -18.75 -13.05 -22.08
N PHE A 20 -19.32 -14.12 -22.64
CA PHE A 20 -20.73 -14.19 -23.01
C PHE A 20 -21.62 -13.99 -21.78
N THR A 21 -21.27 -14.62 -20.66
CA THR A 21 -22.01 -14.52 -19.40
C THR A 21 -21.85 -13.15 -18.74
N ALA A 22 -20.65 -12.54 -18.74
CA ALA A 22 -20.45 -11.18 -18.24
C ALA A 22 -21.29 -10.15 -19.03
N ASN A 23 -21.40 -10.33 -20.36
CA ASN A 23 -22.28 -9.52 -21.19
C ASN A 23 -23.77 -9.74 -20.88
N ILE A 24 -24.18 -10.96 -20.56
CA ILE A 24 -25.57 -11.25 -20.17
C ILE A 24 -25.90 -10.61 -18.82
N ALA A 25 -25.04 -10.74 -17.81
CA ALA A 25 -25.24 -10.12 -16.50
C ALA A 25 -25.27 -8.58 -16.61
N ARG A 26 -24.38 -7.99 -17.42
CA ARG A 26 -24.40 -6.54 -17.69
C ARG A 26 -25.67 -6.10 -18.42
N LYS A 27 -26.19 -6.92 -19.34
CA LYS A 27 -27.46 -6.66 -20.04
C LYS A 27 -28.66 -6.79 -19.09
N SER A 28 -28.63 -7.75 -18.17
CA SER A 28 -29.63 -7.95 -17.11
C SER A 28 -29.70 -6.76 -16.15
N LEU A 29 -28.55 -6.21 -15.74
CA LEU A 29 -28.47 -4.97 -14.95
C LEU A 29 -29.07 -3.73 -15.64
N LEU A 30 -29.08 -3.70 -16.98
CA LEU A 30 -29.66 -2.62 -17.78
C LEU A 30 -31.16 -2.82 -18.05
N SER A 31 -31.67 -4.04 -17.88
CA SER A 31 -33.10 -4.37 -18.02
C SER A 31 -33.68 -4.66 -16.64
N GLU A 32 -34.31 -3.67 -16.01
CA GLU A 32 -34.93 -3.69 -14.67
C GLU A 32 -35.89 -4.87 -14.42
N SER A 33 -35.37 -6.09 -14.34
CA SER A 33 -36.14 -7.31 -14.07
C SER A 33 -35.42 -8.08 -12.97
N SER A 34 -35.89 -7.84 -11.75
CA SER A 34 -35.44 -8.42 -10.48
C SER A 34 -35.61 -9.94 -10.34
N ALA A 35 -35.97 -10.64 -11.43
CA ALA A 35 -36.27 -12.07 -11.42
C ALA A 35 -35.03 -12.98 -11.56
N ASN A 36 -33.87 -12.44 -11.99
CA ASN A 36 -32.69 -13.24 -12.34
C ASN A 36 -31.55 -13.22 -11.31
N GLN A 37 -31.68 -12.48 -10.21
CA GLN A 37 -30.67 -12.38 -9.14
C GLN A 37 -30.15 -13.72 -8.61
N PRO A 38 -30.98 -14.73 -8.27
CA PRO A 38 -30.48 -15.99 -7.69
C PRO A 38 -29.71 -16.86 -8.69
N ALA A 39 -29.96 -16.69 -9.99
CA ALA A 39 -29.21 -17.39 -11.02
C ALA A 39 -27.83 -16.73 -11.20
N GLU A 40 -27.78 -15.39 -11.27
CA GLU A 40 -26.53 -14.63 -11.36
C GLU A 40 -25.54 -14.93 -10.22
N ASP A 41 -26.02 -15.00 -8.98
CA ASP A 41 -25.19 -15.32 -7.80
C ASP A 41 -24.63 -16.76 -7.85
N ASN A 42 -25.43 -17.72 -8.31
CA ASN A 42 -24.99 -19.10 -8.52
C ASN A 42 -23.92 -19.20 -9.63
N TYR A 43 -23.98 -18.37 -10.67
CA TYR A 43 -22.97 -18.40 -11.74
C TYR A 43 -21.66 -17.73 -11.34
N LEU A 44 -21.71 -16.60 -10.64
CA LEU A 44 -20.51 -15.93 -10.12
C LEU A 44 -19.75 -16.84 -9.16
N SER A 45 -20.47 -17.60 -8.33
CA SER A 45 -19.84 -18.58 -7.42
C SER A 45 -19.19 -19.75 -8.16
N VAL A 46 -19.79 -20.26 -9.25
CA VAL A 46 -19.17 -21.31 -10.09
C VAL A 46 -17.91 -20.80 -10.79
N ILE A 47 -17.94 -19.61 -11.40
CA ILE A 47 -16.76 -19.05 -12.08
C ILE A 47 -15.65 -18.75 -11.06
N LYS A 48 -16.00 -18.26 -9.88
CA LYS A 48 -15.05 -18.08 -8.77
C LYS A 48 -14.40 -19.40 -8.37
N LEU A 49 -15.18 -20.49 -8.27
CA LEU A 49 -14.66 -21.82 -7.95
C LEU A 49 -13.71 -22.34 -9.04
N VAL A 50 -14.06 -22.17 -10.31
CA VAL A 50 -13.17 -22.54 -11.43
C VAL A 50 -11.88 -21.72 -11.38
N ALA A 51 -11.98 -20.41 -11.12
CA ALA A 51 -10.82 -19.54 -11.01
C ALA A 51 -9.90 -19.95 -9.84
N THR A 52 -10.45 -20.25 -8.67
CA THR A 52 -9.66 -20.72 -7.51
C THR A 52 -9.04 -22.09 -7.76
N ASN A 53 -9.75 -22.99 -8.45
CA ASN A 53 -9.20 -24.28 -8.86
C ASN A 53 -7.99 -24.12 -9.80
N LEU A 54 -8.09 -23.22 -10.78
CA LEU A 54 -6.99 -22.91 -11.70
C LEU A 54 -5.79 -22.28 -10.98
N LEU A 55 -6.03 -21.41 -10.00
CA LEU A 55 -4.99 -20.82 -9.15
C LEU A 55 -4.25 -21.93 -8.36
N SER A 56 -5.00 -22.84 -7.73
CA SER A 56 -4.43 -23.98 -6.99
C SER A 56 -3.65 -24.94 -7.88
N ASN A 57 -4.04 -25.08 -9.15
CA ASN A 57 -3.35 -25.90 -10.15
C ASN A 57 -2.16 -25.17 -10.82
N GLY A 58 -1.78 -23.98 -10.34
CA GLY A 58 -0.63 -23.23 -10.86
C GLY A 58 -0.89 -22.45 -12.16
N LYS A 59 -2.11 -22.49 -12.72
CA LYS A 59 -2.54 -21.69 -13.88
C LYS A 59 -2.96 -20.28 -13.43
N ILE A 60 -2.01 -19.54 -12.86
CA ILE A 60 -2.28 -18.25 -12.19
C ILE A 60 -2.88 -17.22 -13.15
N ASN A 61 -2.32 -17.06 -14.35
CA ASN A 61 -2.83 -16.07 -15.32
C ASN A 61 -4.28 -16.34 -15.71
N ASP A 62 -4.64 -17.62 -15.86
CA ASP A 62 -5.97 -18.00 -16.30
C ASP A 62 -7.01 -17.73 -15.21
N GLY A 63 -6.70 -18.13 -13.97
CA GLY A 63 -7.55 -17.88 -12.80
C GLY A 63 -7.73 -16.38 -12.53
N ILE A 64 -6.65 -15.59 -12.60
CA ILE A 64 -6.72 -14.12 -12.44
C ILE A 64 -7.55 -13.48 -13.56
N GLY A 65 -7.35 -13.91 -14.81
CA GLY A 65 -8.14 -13.41 -15.94
C GLY A 65 -9.64 -13.67 -15.77
N LEU A 66 -10.01 -14.84 -15.27
CA LEU A 66 -11.41 -15.16 -14.95
C LEU A 66 -11.98 -14.25 -13.86
N LEU A 67 -11.23 -14.03 -12.76
CA LEU A 67 -11.66 -13.13 -11.69
C LEU A 67 -11.84 -11.69 -12.19
N CYS A 68 -10.96 -11.23 -13.09
CA CYS A 68 -11.10 -9.91 -13.71
C CYS A 68 -12.35 -9.80 -14.60
N LEU A 69 -12.68 -10.86 -15.35
CA LEU A 69 -13.86 -10.89 -16.23
C LEU A 69 -15.18 -10.78 -15.46
N ILE A 70 -15.24 -11.36 -14.26
CA ILE A 70 -16.44 -11.32 -13.41
C ILE A 70 -16.51 -10.11 -12.47
N GLY A 71 -15.58 -9.14 -12.60
CA GLY A 71 -15.59 -7.94 -11.77
C GLY A 71 -15.03 -8.14 -10.35
N LEU A 72 -14.26 -9.20 -10.11
CA LEU A 72 -13.59 -9.47 -8.83
C LEU A 72 -12.11 -9.12 -8.88
N GLN A 73 -11.77 -7.92 -9.38
CA GLN A 73 -10.38 -7.48 -9.55
C GLN A 73 -9.65 -7.29 -8.20
N VAL A 74 -10.36 -6.89 -7.15
CA VAL A 74 -9.77 -6.76 -5.80
C VAL A 74 -9.35 -8.12 -5.24
N ASP A 75 -10.19 -9.14 -5.39
CA ASP A 75 -9.86 -10.53 -5.04
C ASP A 75 -8.68 -11.04 -5.88
N ALA A 76 -8.67 -10.72 -7.18
CA ALA A 76 -7.57 -11.06 -8.07
C ALA A 76 -6.22 -10.48 -7.60
N CYS A 77 -6.20 -9.22 -7.16
CA CYS A 77 -5.01 -8.61 -6.56
C CYS A 77 -4.58 -9.35 -5.29
N ARG A 78 -5.52 -9.73 -4.41
CA ARG A 78 -5.23 -10.52 -3.18
C ARG A 78 -4.62 -11.89 -3.48
N TYR A 79 -5.11 -12.57 -4.51
CA TYR A 79 -4.51 -13.84 -4.92
C TYR A 79 -3.08 -13.62 -5.46
N LEU A 80 -2.85 -12.59 -6.29
CA LEU A 80 -1.52 -12.26 -6.78
C LEU A 80 -0.54 -11.94 -5.63
N GLU A 81 -1.00 -11.19 -4.62
CA GLU A 81 -0.22 -10.90 -3.39
C GLU A 81 0.13 -12.20 -2.64
N SER A 82 -0.81 -13.14 -2.54
CA SER A 82 -0.61 -14.43 -1.84
C SER A 82 0.39 -15.34 -2.56
N PHE A 83 0.52 -15.20 -3.88
CA PHE A 83 1.51 -15.89 -4.70
C PHE A 83 2.83 -15.11 -4.87
N ASP A 84 3.06 -14.07 -4.06
CA ASP A 84 4.25 -13.21 -4.10
C ASP A 84 4.47 -12.48 -5.46
N ARG A 85 3.38 -12.26 -6.22
CA ARG A 85 3.38 -11.57 -7.52
C ARG A 85 2.94 -10.12 -7.38
N TRP A 86 3.64 -9.39 -6.53
CA TRP A 86 3.32 -8.00 -6.19
C TRP A 86 3.38 -7.03 -7.38
N ASP A 87 4.35 -7.21 -8.27
CA ASP A 87 4.51 -6.42 -9.50
C ASP A 87 3.23 -6.46 -10.36
N ARG A 88 2.67 -7.65 -10.52
CA ARG A 88 1.43 -7.87 -11.28
C ARG A 88 0.20 -7.38 -10.54
N SER A 89 0.16 -7.53 -9.22
CA SER A 89 -0.94 -7.02 -8.39
C SER A 89 -1.05 -5.50 -8.54
N VAL A 90 0.08 -4.79 -8.41
CA VAL A 90 0.12 -3.33 -8.55
C VAL A 90 -0.24 -2.89 -9.97
N TRP A 91 0.27 -3.57 -11.00
CA TRP A 91 -0.10 -3.28 -12.38
C TRP A 91 -1.61 -3.45 -12.62
N LEU A 92 -2.17 -4.57 -12.16
CA LEU A 92 -3.60 -4.85 -12.29
C LEU A 92 -4.44 -3.80 -11.55
N ALA A 93 -4.03 -3.44 -10.32
CA ALA A 93 -4.68 -2.41 -9.53
C ALA A 93 -4.71 -1.07 -10.26
N LYS A 94 -3.58 -0.64 -10.84
CA LYS A 94 -3.49 0.61 -11.61
C LYS A 94 -4.40 0.62 -12.85
N CYS A 95 -4.58 -0.52 -13.49
CA CYS A 95 -5.35 -0.61 -14.73
C CYS A 95 -6.85 -0.76 -14.53
N THR A 96 -7.29 -1.28 -13.37
CA THR A 96 -8.68 -1.76 -13.22
C THR A 96 -9.41 -1.28 -11.98
N LEU A 97 -8.70 -0.90 -10.91
CA LEU A 97 -9.33 -0.51 -9.65
C LEU A 97 -9.60 1.00 -9.60
N SER A 98 -10.55 1.39 -8.74
CA SER A 98 -10.73 2.79 -8.35
C SER A 98 -9.53 3.29 -7.56
N ILE A 99 -9.39 4.61 -7.43
CA ILE A 99 -8.28 5.24 -6.70
C ILE A 99 -8.19 4.72 -5.25
N GLU A 100 -9.33 4.56 -4.58
CA GLU A 100 -9.41 4.12 -3.18
C GLU A 100 -8.93 2.66 -3.01
N GLU A 101 -9.33 1.77 -3.91
CA GLU A 101 -8.93 0.36 -3.87
C GLU A 101 -7.47 0.19 -4.33
N HIS A 102 -7.05 0.98 -5.32
CA HIS A 102 -5.65 1.05 -5.73
C HIS A 102 -4.74 1.45 -4.57
N ASP A 103 -5.11 2.48 -3.81
CA ASP A 103 -4.36 2.94 -2.65
C ASP A 103 -4.23 1.85 -1.57
N LYS A 104 -5.28 1.05 -1.35
CA LYS A 104 -5.23 -0.09 -0.41
C LYS A 104 -4.22 -1.16 -0.88
N VAL A 105 -4.16 -1.44 -2.18
CA VAL A 105 -3.15 -2.36 -2.74
C VAL A 105 -1.75 -1.79 -2.56
N MET A 106 -1.56 -0.50 -2.86
CA MET A 106 -0.28 0.18 -2.72
C MET A 106 0.21 0.23 -1.28
N ARG A 107 -0.67 0.49 -0.29
CA ARG A 107 -0.33 0.44 1.14
C ARG A 107 0.17 -0.95 1.56
N ARG A 108 -0.50 -2.01 1.10
CA ARG A 108 -0.07 -3.40 1.39
C ARG A 108 1.28 -3.71 0.76
N TRP A 109 1.49 -3.27 -0.48
CA TRP A 109 2.78 -3.43 -1.15
C TRP A 109 3.91 -2.68 -0.44
N ALA A 110 3.66 -1.44 0.00
CA ALA A 110 4.63 -0.68 0.80
C ALA A 110 4.98 -1.38 2.11
N SER A 111 3.98 -1.91 2.82
CA SER A 111 4.20 -2.70 4.05
C SER A 111 5.01 -3.96 3.79
N TYR A 112 4.77 -4.65 2.67
CA TYR A 112 5.56 -5.80 2.24
C TYR A 112 7.02 -5.41 1.92
N LEU A 113 7.24 -4.32 1.18
CA LEU A 113 8.58 -3.83 0.87
C LEU A 113 9.37 -3.38 2.12
N ALA A 114 8.66 -2.83 3.11
CA ALA A 114 9.23 -2.44 4.40
C ALA A 114 9.55 -3.62 5.32
N SER A 115 8.99 -4.81 5.04
CA SER A 115 9.24 -6.03 5.82
C SER A 115 10.72 -6.43 5.79
N SER A 116 11.18 -7.10 6.85
CA SER A 116 12.57 -7.56 6.96
C SER A 116 12.97 -8.57 5.87
N GLN A 117 12.01 -9.24 5.24
CA GLN A 117 12.27 -10.22 4.20
C GLN A 117 12.75 -9.58 2.89
N VAL A 118 12.16 -8.45 2.52
CA VAL A 118 12.48 -7.75 1.26
C VAL A 118 13.44 -6.60 1.49
N ASN A 119 13.29 -5.91 2.62
CA ASN A 119 14.13 -4.81 3.09
C ASN A 119 14.36 -3.70 2.03
N ARG A 120 13.38 -3.43 1.18
CA ARG A 120 13.41 -2.31 0.21
C ARG A 120 12.68 -1.09 0.77
N LYS A 121 13.15 -0.62 1.92
CA LYS A 121 12.50 0.45 2.70
C LYS A 121 12.50 1.79 1.95
N ASP A 122 13.51 2.07 1.13
CA ASP A 122 13.57 3.30 0.31
C ASP A 122 12.39 3.40 -0.66
N LEU A 123 12.06 2.30 -1.33
CA LEU A 123 10.89 2.24 -2.22
C LEU A 123 9.58 2.32 -1.45
N ALA A 124 9.51 1.70 -0.27
CA ALA A 124 8.34 1.80 0.60
C ALA A 124 8.08 3.25 1.03
N ILE A 125 9.12 4.02 1.36
CA ILE A 125 9.02 5.45 1.68
C ILE A 125 8.38 6.21 0.51
N LEU A 126 8.89 6.04 -0.71
CA LEU A 126 8.35 6.72 -1.89
C LEU A 126 6.86 6.40 -2.12
N ILE A 127 6.46 5.14 -1.89
CA ILE A 127 5.06 4.74 -2.02
C ILE A 127 4.20 5.39 -0.92
N TYR A 128 4.65 5.41 0.33
CA TYR A 128 3.89 6.09 1.40
C TYR A 128 3.77 7.60 1.16
N VAL A 129 4.80 8.25 0.60
CA VAL A 129 4.73 9.66 0.18
C VAL A 129 3.67 9.85 -0.91
N TYR A 130 3.65 8.98 -1.93
CA TYR A 130 2.65 9.01 -2.99
C TYR A 130 1.21 8.84 -2.46
N LEU A 131 1.04 8.05 -1.40
CA LEU A 131 -0.24 7.78 -0.76
C LEU A 131 -0.64 8.80 0.31
N GLU A 132 0.12 9.90 0.44
CA GLU A 132 -0.04 10.97 1.43
C GLU A 132 -0.04 10.45 2.89
N ASP A 133 0.62 9.31 3.12
CA ASP A 133 0.69 8.65 4.42
C ASP A 133 1.96 9.09 5.18
N HIS A 134 1.98 10.38 5.55
CA HIS A 134 3.13 11.04 6.17
C HIS A 134 3.55 10.40 7.50
N SER A 135 2.60 9.86 8.27
CA SER A 135 2.88 9.21 9.55
C SER A 135 3.71 7.94 9.37
N ASN A 136 3.41 7.12 8.35
CA ASN A 136 4.17 5.90 8.09
C ASN A 136 5.55 6.20 7.49
N VAL A 137 5.68 7.26 6.68
CA VAL A 137 6.99 7.75 6.21
C VAL A 137 7.90 8.10 7.39
N LEU A 138 7.43 8.92 8.34
CA LEU A 138 8.21 9.36 9.48
C LEU A 138 8.62 8.20 10.39
N LYS A 139 7.70 7.26 10.65
CA LYS A 139 8.02 6.03 11.42
C LYS A 139 9.10 5.20 10.72
N LEU A 140 9.02 5.04 9.40
CA LEU A 140 9.98 4.26 8.64
C LEU A 140 11.37 4.92 8.62
N LEU A 141 11.43 6.25 8.44
CA LEU A 141 12.67 7.03 8.50
C LEU A 141 13.30 6.99 9.90
N PHE A 142 12.48 7.09 10.95
CA PHE A 142 12.94 6.98 12.33
C PHE A 142 13.54 5.59 12.61
N ASN A 143 12.87 4.53 12.18
CA ASN A 143 13.36 3.15 12.31
C ASN A 143 14.65 2.90 11.51
N LEU A 144 14.87 3.62 10.42
CA LEU A 144 16.10 3.60 9.63
C LEU A 144 17.23 4.45 10.23
N LYS A 145 16.99 5.17 11.34
CA LYS A 145 17.91 6.14 11.94
C LYS A 145 18.31 7.27 10.99
N GLN A 146 17.50 7.56 9.98
CA GLN A 146 17.70 8.67 9.06
C GLN A 146 17.10 9.96 9.65
N TYR A 147 17.59 10.37 10.81
CA TYR A 147 17.02 11.49 11.59
C TYR A 147 17.04 12.82 10.82
N GLN A 148 18.09 13.06 10.02
CA GLN A 148 18.20 14.25 9.17
C GLN A 148 17.06 14.33 8.16
N LEU A 149 16.82 13.24 7.44
CA LEU A 149 15.77 13.19 6.42
C LEU A 149 14.38 13.25 7.07
N ALA A 150 14.19 12.58 8.22
CA ALA A 150 12.96 12.64 8.99
C ALA A 150 12.63 14.07 9.45
N ALA A 151 13.60 14.79 10.02
CA ALA A 151 13.42 16.16 10.50
C ALA A 151 13.06 17.12 9.35
N ARG A 152 13.81 17.06 8.24
CA ARG A 152 13.56 17.90 7.05
C ARG A 152 12.22 17.60 6.40
N TYR A 153 11.87 16.31 6.29
CA TYR A 153 10.56 15.90 5.76
C TYR A 153 9.42 16.41 6.64
N LEU A 154 9.57 16.30 7.97
CA LEU A 154 8.59 16.79 8.94
C LEU A 154 8.37 18.30 8.85
N GLU A 155 9.44 19.08 8.69
CA GLU A 155 9.33 20.54 8.48
C GLU A 155 8.62 20.88 7.17
N ALA A 156 8.96 20.21 6.07
CA ALA A 156 8.27 20.40 4.79
C ALA A 156 6.77 20.07 4.91
N CYS A 157 6.42 19.02 5.65
CA CYS A 157 5.01 18.66 5.89
C CYS A 157 4.29 19.70 6.78
N ARG A 158 5.00 20.35 7.71
CA ARG A 158 4.46 21.46 8.53
C ARG A 158 4.20 22.71 7.67
N GLU A 159 5.14 23.08 6.80
CA GLU A 159 4.98 24.21 5.89
C GLU A 159 3.76 24.05 4.97
N LEU A 160 3.52 22.82 4.50
CA LEU A 160 2.39 22.50 3.64
C LEU A 160 1.08 22.22 4.40
N SER A 161 1.07 22.30 5.74
CA SER A 161 -0.08 21.99 6.60
C SER A 161 -0.70 20.60 6.36
N LEU A 162 0.13 19.62 5.97
CA LEU A 162 -0.32 18.26 5.60
C LEU A 162 -0.43 17.30 6.80
N LEU A 163 -0.07 17.75 8.00
CA LEU A 163 0.00 16.90 9.19
C LEU A 163 -1.27 17.03 10.02
N ASN A 164 -1.93 15.90 10.26
CA ASN A 164 -2.97 15.78 11.27
C ASN A 164 -2.29 15.76 12.65
N THR A 165 -2.24 16.91 13.33
CA THR A 165 -1.66 17.04 14.67
C THR A 165 -2.59 16.46 15.73
N THR A 166 -2.34 15.21 16.10
CA THR A 166 -2.83 14.64 17.37
C THR A 166 -1.74 14.77 18.44
N LYS A 167 -2.13 14.84 19.72
CA LYS A 167 -1.17 14.95 20.84
C LYS A 167 -0.09 13.86 20.83
N GLU A 168 -0.44 12.64 20.42
CA GLU A 168 0.50 11.52 20.30
C GLU A 168 1.48 11.71 19.14
N THR A 169 1.00 12.21 18.00
CA THR A 169 1.87 12.52 16.86
C THR A 169 2.81 13.67 17.15
N GLU A 170 2.37 14.68 17.91
CA GLU A 170 3.21 15.80 18.34
C GLU A 170 4.39 15.34 19.21
N SER A 171 4.13 14.49 20.21
CA SER A 171 5.21 13.92 21.04
C SER A 171 6.20 13.08 20.23
N PHE A 172 5.70 12.33 19.23
CA PHE A 172 6.57 11.60 18.31
C PHE A 172 7.41 12.55 17.44
N TYR A 173 6.83 13.63 16.93
CA TYR A 173 7.54 14.65 16.14
C TYR A 173 8.63 15.36 16.95
N GLU A 174 8.34 15.70 18.21
CA GLU A 174 9.34 16.25 19.14
C GLU A 174 10.50 15.27 19.36
N SER A 175 10.21 13.96 19.46
CA SER A 175 11.23 12.92 19.60
C SER A 175 12.15 12.83 18.37
N ILE A 176 11.61 13.02 17.16
CA ILE A 176 12.43 13.07 15.92
C ILE A 176 13.41 14.24 15.97
N PHE A 177 12.94 15.43 16.37
CA PHE A 177 13.80 16.60 16.48
C PHE A 177 14.85 16.46 17.58
N LEU A 178 14.50 15.82 18.70
CA LEU A 178 15.45 15.53 19.77
C LEU A 178 16.58 14.62 19.31
N GLU A 179 16.27 13.49 18.66
CA GLU A 179 17.29 12.57 18.15
C GLU A 179 18.17 13.24 17.09
N PHE A 180 17.59 14.09 16.24
CA PHE A 180 18.38 14.86 15.28
C PHE A 180 19.26 15.92 15.96
N GLY A 181 18.75 16.61 16.99
CA GLY A 181 19.52 17.52 17.83
C GLY A 181 20.71 16.83 18.50
N SER A 182 20.49 15.68 19.15
CA SER A 182 21.56 14.86 19.74
C SER A 182 22.61 14.43 18.71
N PHE A 183 22.16 14.07 17.49
CA PHE A 183 23.07 13.76 16.40
C PHE A 183 23.92 14.98 15.98
N LEU A 184 23.36 16.18 15.95
CA LEU A 184 24.09 17.42 15.62
C LEU A 184 25.09 17.82 16.70
N ILE A 185 24.78 17.62 17.99
CA ILE A 185 25.72 17.84 19.10
C ILE A 185 26.95 16.95 18.92
N LYS A 186 26.75 15.67 18.60
CA LYS A 186 27.86 14.72 18.36
C LYS A 186 28.75 15.14 17.19
N LEU A 187 28.22 15.90 16.23
CA LEU A 187 28.97 16.46 15.11
C LEU A 187 29.62 17.82 15.42
N GLY A 188 29.35 18.42 16.59
CA GLY A 188 29.87 19.74 16.99
C GLY A 188 29.08 20.92 16.42
N HIS A 189 27.89 20.70 15.84
CA HIS A 189 27.04 21.76 15.32
C HIS A 189 26.05 22.27 16.38
N HIS A 190 26.59 22.96 17.38
CA HIS A 190 25.83 23.40 18.55
C HIS A 190 24.69 24.38 18.22
N GLU A 191 24.88 25.34 17.31
CA GLU A 191 23.83 26.29 16.92
C GLU A 191 22.64 25.61 16.24
N ALA A 192 22.91 24.67 15.33
CA ALA A 192 21.87 23.91 14.64
C ALA A 192 21.17 22.95 15.61
N ALA A 193 21.91 22.31 16.52
CA ALA A 193 21.33 21.48 17.57
C ALA A 193 20.37 22.29 18.44
N MET A 194 20.74 23.51 18.83
CA MET A 194 19.90 24.39 19.64
C MET A 194 18.57 24.72 18.94
N TYR A 195 18.60 24.97 17.63
CA TYR A 195 17.39 25.19 16.84
C TYR A 195 16.42 24.00 16.90
N TYR A 196 16.90 22.77 16.68
CA TYR A 196 16.05 21.58 16.73
C TYR A 196 15.60 21.23 18.15
N CYS A 197 16.44 21.48 19.16
CA CYS A 197 16.04 21.34 20.56
C CYS A 197 14.93 22.31 20.94
N ASN A 198 14.94 23.55 20.43
CA ASN A 198 13.84 24.49 20.61
C ASN A 198 12.54 23.98 19.97
N LEU A 199 12.65 23.36 18.79
CA LEU A 199 11.50 22.79 18.07
C LEU A 199 10.93 21.53 18.75
N ALA A 200 11.76 20.79 19.48
CA ALA A 200 11.38 19.64 20.31
C ALA A 200 10.73 20.03 21.66
N GLY A 201 10.63 21.33 21.95
CA GLY A 201 9.93 21.83 23.13
C GLY A 201 10.56 21.35 24.44
N LYS A 202 9.71 20.82 25.34
CA LYS A 202 10.09 20.43 26.71
C LYS A 202 10.94 19.16 26.79
N ILE A 203 10.84 18.27 25.79
CA ILE A 203 11.57 17.00 25.82
C ILE A 203 13.08 17.24 25.68
N ALA A 204 13.47 18.33 25.02
CA ALA A 204 14.86 18.69 24.80
C ALA A 204 15.46 19.59 25.88
N ASP A 205 14.76 19.94 26.97
CA ASP A 205 15.29 20.90 27.96
C ASP A 205 16.61 20.42 28.59
N SER A 206 16.75 19.12 28.87
CA SER A 206 18.03 18.54 29.33
C SER A 206 19.15 18.63 28.29
N LEU A 207 18.82 18.53 26.99
CA LEU A 207 19.80 18.66 25.90
C LEU A 207 20.17 20.13 25.65
N LYS A 208 19.24 21.06 25.88
CA LYS A 208 19.51 22.51 25.81
C LYS A 208 20.50 22.93 26.88
N GLU A 209 20.31 22.47 28.12
CA GLU A 209 21.24 22.72 29.22
C GLU A 209 22.65 22.18 28.93
N GLU A 210 22.76 21.00 28.29
CA GLU A 210 24.04 20.44 27.84
C GLU A 210 24.69 21.29 26.74
N ILE A 211 23.91 21.75 25.75
CA ILE A 211 24.42 22.62 24.67
C ILE A 211 24.90 23.96 25.25
N ASP A 212 24.13 24.58 26.13
CA ASP A 212 24.48 25.86 26.75
C ASP A 212 25.76 25.75 27.59
N PHE A 213 25.96 24.62 28.30
CA PHE A 213 27.21 24.32 28.99
C PHE A 213 28.39 24.13 28.03
N LEU A 214 28.19 23.50 26.88
CA LEU A 214 29.25 23.31 25.88
C LEU A 214 29.63 24.60 25.14
N LEU A 215 28.75 25.59 25.12
CA LEU A 215 28.95 26.89 24.46
C LEU A 215 29.53 27.97 25.40
N SER A 216 29.52 27.76 26.73
CA SER A 216 30.09 28.66 27.74
C SER A 216 31.60 28.48 27.94
#